data_AF-A0A392PIC3-F1
#
_entry.id   AF-A0A392PIC3-F1
#
_cell.length_a   1.000
_cell.length_b   1.000
_cell.length_c   1.000
_cell.angle_alpha   90.00
_cell.angle_beta   90.00
_cell.angle_gamma   90.00
#
_symmetry.space_group_name_H-M   'P 1'
#
loop_
_entity.id
_entity.type
_entity.pdbx_description
1 polymer ?
#
loop_
_entity_poly.entity_id
_entity_poly.type
_entity_poly.pdbx_seq_one_letter_code
_entity_poly.pdbx_strand_id
1 'polypeptide(L)'
;MEGRSSKRPVDDEDEAITVEEDEICKDDESFSRTLVGKIWSENPYNIRAFKQTMVQAWRSRNPIEIQDLNKNLFVFKFATKKEAELVYKNGPWSFDRNLLILNKI
;
A
#
# COMPACT_ATOMS: atom_id res chain seq x y z
N MET A 1 39.13 14.83 64.84
CA MET A 1 40.16 14.19 64.00
C MET A 1 39.46 13.43 62.89
N GLU A 2 40.02 13.55 61.70
CA GLU A 2 39.51 13.15 60.39
C GLU A 2 39.06 11.69 60.29
N GLY A 3 38.15 11.42 59.35
CA GLY A 3 37.67 10.06 59.09
C GLY A 3 36.93 9.84 57.78
N ARG A 4 37.32 10.57 56.72
CA ARG A 4 37.27 10.18 55.29
C ARG A 4 35.97 9.59 54.72
N SER A 5 35.29 10.47 53.97
CA SER A 5 34.39 10.16 52.86
C SER A 5 34.94 9.05 51.94
N SER A 6 34.09 8.12 51.53
CA SER A 6 34.27 7.30 50.32
C SER A 6 32.90 6.89 49.79
N LYS A 7 32.28 7.80 49.02
CA LYS A 7 31.16 7.46 48.13
C LYS A 7 31.74 6.68 46.94
N ARG A 8 31.23 5.48 46.70
CA ARG A 8 31.61 4.65 45.54
C ARG A 8 31.00 5.24 44.26
N PRO A 9 31.61 4.97 43.09
CA PRO A 9 31.30 5.66 41.83
C PRO A 9 29.93 5.26 41.27
N VAL A 10 29.40 6.19 40.48
CA VAL A 10 28.27 6.05 39.56
C VAL A 10 28.58 4.96 38.53
N ASP A 11 27.63 4.07 38.30
CA ASP A 11 27.61 3.13 37.16
C ASP A 11 26.28 3.36 36.43
N ASP A 12 26.32 4.29 35.47
CA ASP A 12 25.26 4.61 34.51
C ASP A 12 25.61 3.97 33.16
N GLU A 13 25.81 2.64 33.12
CA GLU A 13 26.07 1.91 31.88
C GLU A 13 25.27 0.60 31.86
N ASP A 14 23.95 0.69 31.75
CA ASP A 14 23.09 -0.44 31.36
C ASP A 14 21.71 0.06 30.85
N GLU A 15 21.68 1.09 30.01
CA GLU A 15 20.49 1.33 29.18
C GLU A 15 20.73 0.68 27.81
N ALA A 16 20.51 -0.64 27.78
CA ALA A 16 20.49 -1.39 26.54
C ALA A 16 19.39 -0.81 25.65
N ILE A 17 19.78 -0.18 24.54
CA ILE A 17 18.87 0.15 23.45
C ILE A 17 18.37 -1.19 22.93
N THR A 18 17.16 -1.56 23.33
CA THR A 18 16.48 -2.71 22.75
C THR A 18 16.18 -2.30 21.33
N VAL A 19 16.97 -2.79 20.37
CA VAL A 19 16.61 -2.72 18.97
C VAL A 19 15.36 -3.58 18.87
N GLU A 20 14.19 -2.94 18.89
CA GLU A 20 12.95 -3.57 18.48
C GLU A 20 13.28 -4.18 17.13
N GLU A 21 13.20 -5.51 17.04
CA GLU A 21 13.46 -6.25 15.81
C GLU A 21 12.71 -5.52 14.71
N ASP A 22 13.47 -4.91 13.80
CA ASP A 22 12.95 -4.19 12.64
C ASP A 22 11.73 -4.95 12.16
N GLU A 23 10.57 -4.30 12.12
CA GLU A 23 9.34 -4.91 11.62
C GLU A 23 9.69 -5.58 10.28
N ILE A 24 9.92 -6.90 10.32
CA ILE A 24 10.01 -7.69 9.11
C ILE A 24 8.59 -7.62 8.60
N CYS A 25 8.38 -6.69 7.66
CA CYS A 25 7.12 -6.53 6.97
C CYS A 25 6.73 -7.94 6.53
N LYS A 26 5.66 -8.50 7.08
CA LYS A 26 5.01 -9.69 6.51
C LYS A 26 4.35 -9.24 5.20
N ASP A 27 5.19 -8.85 4.25
CA ASP A 27 4.82 -8.05 3.09
C ASP A 27 3.95 -8.82 2.10
N ASP A 28 4.00 -10.16 2.17
CA ASP A 28 3.18 -11.02 1.31
C ASP A 28 1.67 -10.86 1.56
N GLU A 29 1.24 -10.62 2.80
CA GLU A 29 -0.17 -10.34 3.08
C GLU A 29 -0.55 -8.89 2.79
N SER A 30 0.40 -7.95 2.95
CA SER A 30 0.14 -6.51 2.84
C SER A 30 -0.32 -6.13 1.43
N PHE A 31 0.28 -6.75 0.40
CA PHE A 31 -0.04 -6.50 -1.00
C PHE A 31 -1.08 -7.44 -1.61
N SER A 32 -1.48 -8.51 -0.90
CA SER A 32 -2.41 -9.52 -1.41
C SER A 32 -3.78 -8.99 -1.85
N ARG A 33 -4.16 -7.79 -1.38
CA ARG A 33 -5.40 -7.08 -1.74
C ARG A 33 -5.18 -5.89 -2.67
N THR A 34 -4.01 -5.78 -3.29
CA THR A 34 -3.62 -4.63 -4.10
C THR A 34 -3.41 -5.04 -5.56
N LEU A 35 -3.89 -4.21 -6.48
CA LEU A 35 -3.58 -4.31 -7.91
C LEU A 35 -2.91 -3.03 -8.39
N VAL A 36 -1.97 -3.16 -9.31
CA VAL A 36 -1.46 -2.04 -10.11
C VAL A 36 -2.18 -2.07 -11.45
N GLY A 37 -2.62 -0.91 -11.93
CA GLY A 37 -3.20 -0.80 -13.26
C GLY A 37 -2.61 0.32 -14.08
N LYS A 38 -2.39 0.05 -15.36
CA LYS A 38 -1.99 1.04 -16.34
C LYS A 38 -3.03 1.18 -17.43
N ILE A 39 -3.53 2.39 -17.67
CA ILE A 39 -4.40 2.64 -18.82
C ILE A 39 -3.55 2.91 -20.07
N TRP A 40 -3.81 2.14 -21.13
CA TRP A 40 -3.14 2.26 -22.40
C TRP A 40 -3.80 3.37 -23.23
N SER A 41 -3.34 4.61 -23.02
CA SER A 41 -3.79 5.79 -23.76
C SER A 41 -2.63 6.76 -23.97
N GLU A 42 -2.55 7.34 -25.17
CA GLU A 42 -1.68 8.48 -25.49
C GLU A 42 -2.40 9.81 -25.26
N ASN A 43 -3.73 9.80 -25.31
CA ASN A 43 -4.56 10.99 -25.14
C ASN A 43 -4.86 11.26 -23.67
N PRO A 44 -4.98 12.54 -23.26
CA PRO A 44 -5.46 12.89 -21.94
C PRO A 44 -6.92 12.46 -21.77
N TYR A 45 -7.26 12.04 -20.56
CA TYR A 45 -8.63 11.68 -20.18
C TYR A 45 -8.94 12.21 -18.78
N ASN A 46 -10.22 12.26 -18.46
CA ASN A 46 -10.67 12.71 -17.15
C ASN A 46 -10.40 11.61 -16.10
N ILE A 47 -9.34 11.80 -15.30
CA ILE A 47 -8.91 10.87 -14.26
C ILE A 47 -10.02 10.64 -13.22
N ARG A 48 -10.78 11.68 -12.86
CA ARG A 48 -11.90 11.56 -11.92
C ARG A 48 -12.99 10.65 -12.49
N ALA A 49 -13.33 10.82 -13.77
CA ALA A 49 -14.31 9.98 -14.45
C ALA A 49 -13.81 8.53 -14.58
N PHE A 50 -12.52 8.33 -14.89
CA PHE A 50 -11.88 7.00 -14.90
C PHE A 50 -12.05 6.29 -13.56
N LYS A 51 -11.61 6.91 -12.46
CA LYS A 51 -11.69 6.33 -11.11
C LYS A 51 -13.13 5.94 -10.75
N GLN A 52 -14.08 6.86 -10.98
CA GLN A 52 -15.49 6.61 -10.69
C GLN A 52 -16.06 5.46 -11.55
N THR A 53 -15.74 5.44 -12.84
CA THR A 53 -16.22 4.40 -13.77
C THR A 53 -15.68 3.04 -13.37
N MET A 54 -14.41 2.93 -13.00
CA MET A 54 -13.82 1.65 -12.61
C MET A 54 -14.43 1.11 -11.31
N VAL A 55 -14.62 1.96 -10.30
CA VAL A 55 -15.28 1.56 -9.04
C VAL A 55 -16.69 1.04 -9.32
N GLN A 56 -17.45 1.71 -10.19
CA GLN A 56 -18.80 1.28 -10.58
C GLN A 56 -18.78 -0.04 -11.37
N ALA A 57 -17.84 -0.19 -12.32
CA ALA A 57 -17.71 -1.39 -13.15
C ALA A 57 -17.38 -2.64 -12.32
N TRP A 58 -16.53 -2.49 -11.30
CA TRP A 58 -16.13 -3.58 -10.41
C TRP A 58 -17.19 -3.95 -9.37
N ARG A 59 -18.21 -3.11 -9.18
CA ARG A 59 -19.32 -3.33 -8.24
C ARG A 59 -18.83 -3.73 -6.84
N SER A 60 -17.71 -3.14 -6.41
CA SER A 60 -17.14 -3.40 -5.09
C SER A 60 -18.11 -2.91 -4.03
N ARG A 61 -18.38 -3.76 -3.03
CA ARG A 61 -19.24 -3.40 -1.90
C ARG A 61 -18.52 -2.46 -0.94
N ASN A 62 -17.20 -2.61 -0.88
CA ASN A 62 -16.34 -1.82 -0.03
C ASN A 62 -15.65 -0.71 -0.83
N PRO A 63 -15.30 0.42 -0.19
CA PRO A 63 -14.45 1.44 -0.79
C PRO A 63 -13.15 0.84 -1.32
N ILE A 64 -12.70 1.36 -2.46
CA ILE A 64 -11.40 1.04 -3.05
C ILE A 64 -10.55 2.29 -2.94
N GLU A 65 -9.38 2.20 -2.32
CA GLU A 65 -8.41 3.30 -2.31
C GLU A 65 -7.67 3.31 -3.64
N ILE A 66 -7.65 4.48 -4.31
CA ILE A 66 -7.04 4.62 -5.63
C ILE A 66 -5.98 5.71 -5.62
N GLN A 67 -4.72 5.28 -5.60
CA GLN A 67 -3.57 6.16 -5.72
C GLN A 67 -3.21 6.37 -7.19
N ASP A 68 -2.99 7.62 -7.57
CA ASP A 68 -2.48 8.00 -8.90
C ASP A 68 -0.96 8.15 -8.81
N LEU A 69 -0.23 7.35 -9.59
CA LEU A 69 1.23 7.39 -9.67
C LEU A 69 1.72 8.21 -10.88
N ASN A 70 0.82 8.95 -11.53
CA ASN A 70 1.01 9.64 -12.80
C ASN A 70 1.28 8.66 -13.96
N LYS A 71 1.49 9.20 -15.17
CA LYS A 71 1.82 8.41 -16.37
C LYS A 71 0.85 7.24 -16.61
N ASN A 72 -0.43 7.48 -16.36
CA ASN A 72 -1.51 6.52 -16.53
C ASN A 72 -1.40 5.27 -15.63
N LEU A 73 -0.65 5.36 -14.53
CA LEU A 73 -0.40 4.28 -13.59
C LEU A 73 -1.15 4.52 -12.27
N PHE A 74 -1.80 3.47 -11.78
CA PHE A 74 -2.67 3.54 -10.61
C PHE A 74 -2.43 2.35 -9.69
N VAL A 75 -2.59 2.56 -8.39
CA VAL A 75 -2.66 1.49 -7.39
C VAL A 75 -4.07 1.44 -6.84
N PHE A 76 -4.66 0.25 -6.86
CA PHE A 76 -5.99 -0.04 -6.33
C PHE A 76 -5.84 -0.94 -5.11
N LYS A 77 -6.15 -0.42 -3.93
CA LYS A 77 -6.21 -1.24 -2.71
C LYS A 77 -7.66 -1.58 -2.41
N PHE A 78 -7.96 -2.88 -2.43
CA PHE A 78 -9.26 -3.42 -2.14
C PHE A 78 -9.39 -3.72 -0.65
N ALA A 79 -10.63 -3.85 -0.14
CA ALA A 79 -10.84 -4.24 1.24
C ALA A 79 -10.45 -5.71 1.50
N THR A 80 -10.61 -6.57 0.50
CA THR A 80 -10.27 -7.99 0.61
C THR A 80 -9.50 -8.52 -0.60
N LYS A 81 -8.65 -9.53 -0.38
CA LYS A 81 -7.98 -10.29 -1.45
C LYS A 81 -8.97 -10.87 -2.46
N LYS A 82 -10.14 -11.34 -1.99
CA LYS A 82 -11.17 -11.92 -2.84
C LYS A 82 -11.75 -10.91 -3.84
N GLU A 83 -11.96 -9.66 -3.42
CA GLU A 83 -12.40 -8.60 -4.32
C GLU A 83 -11.33 -8.26 -5.36
N ALA A 84 -10.07 -8.12 -4.95
CA ALA A 84 -8.95 -7.90 -5.86
C ALA A 84 -8.84 -9.03 -6.91
N GLU A 85 -8.94 -10.29 -6.48
CA GLU A 85 -8.92 -11.44 -7.38
C GLU A 85 -10.10 -11.48 -8.35
N LEU A 86 -11.30 -11.14 -7.88
CA LEU A 86 -12.49 -11.12 -8.72
C LEU A 86 -12.36 -10.07 -9.83
N VAL A 87 -11.89 -8.86 -9.46
CA VAL A 87 -11.60 -7.80 -10.43
C VAL A 87 -10.53 -8.25 -11.42
N TYR A 88 -9.44 -8.85 -10.94
CA TYR A 88 -8.36 -9.31 -11.79
C TYR A 88 -8.81 -10.38 -12.79
N LYS A 89 -9.62 -11.37 -12.35
CA LYS A 89 -10.05 -12.52 -13.17
C LYS A 89 -11.18 -12.20 -14.14
N ASN A 90 -12.05 -11.24 -13.82
CA ASN A 90 -13.22 -10.92 -14.65
C ASN A 90 -12.96 -9.84 -15.72
N GLY A 91 -11.69 -9.50 -15.95
CA GLY A 91 -11.29 -8.62 -17.05
C GLY A 91 -11.42 -9.28 -18.44
N PRO A 92 -11.12 -8.55 -19.52
CA PRO A 92 -10.42 -7.26 -19.54
C PRO A 92 -11.29 -6.05 -19.14
N TRP A 93 -10.64 -5.01 -18.62
CA TRP A 93 -11.30 -3.75 -18.26
C TRP A 93 -10.89 -2.64 -19.21
N SER A 94 -11.81 -1.72 -19.51
CA SER A 94 -11.53 -0.58 -20.37
C SER A 94 -12.24 0.68 -19.89
N PHE A 95 -11.65 1.84 -20.16
CA PHE A 95 -12.26 3.14 -19.97
C PHE A 95 -12.12 3.96 -21.25
N ASP A 96 -13.24 4.46 -21.77
CA ASP A 96 -13.30 5.23 -23.02
C ASP A 96 -12.49 4.58 -24.17
N ARG A 97 -12.74 3.28 -24.40
CA ARG A 97 -12.05 2.44 -25.40
C ARG A 97 -10.54 2.23 -25.18
N ASN A 98 -9.97 2.74 -24.09
CA ASN A 98 -8.60 2.48 -23.69
C ASN A 98 -8.55 1.31 -22.70
N LEU A 99 -7.63 0.36 -22.91
CA LEU A 99 -7.49 -0.82 -22.07
C LEU A 99 -6.87 -0.46 -20.72
N LEU A 100 -7.44 -0.97 -19.62
CA LEU A 100 -6.81 -0.99 -18.31
C LEU A 100 -6.12 -2.34 -18.10
N ILE A 101 -4.80 -2.31 -18.13
CA ILE A 101 -3.95 -3.49 -17.89
C ILE A 101 -3.74 -3.59 -16.39
N LEU A 102 -4.19 -4.68 -15.77
CA LEU A 102 -4.03 -4.93 -14.34
C LEU A 102 -2.92 -5.95 -14.08
N ASN A 103 -2.18 -5.76 -12.98
CA ASN A 103 -1.24 -6.74 -12.46
C ASN A 103 -1.32 -6.83 -10.93
N LYS A 104 -0.97 -7.99 -10.39
CA LYS A 104 -0.76 -8.17 -8.96
C LYS A 104 0.64 -7.66 -8.59
N ILE A 105 0.80 -7.20 -7.36
CA ILE A 105 2.10 -6.90 -6.75
C ILE A 105 2.64 -8.21 -6.16
#